data_AF-A0A9D1HLX2-F1
#
_entry.id   AF-A0A9D1HLX2-F1
#
_cell.length_a   1.000
_cell.length_b   1.000
_cell.length_c   1.000
_cell.angle_alpha   90.00
_cell.angle_beta   90.00
_cell.angle_gamma   90.00
#
_symmetry.space_group_name_H-M   'P 1'
#
loop_
_entity.id
_entity.type
_entity.pdbx_description
1 polymer ?
#
loop_
_entity_poly.entity_id
_entity_poly.type
_entity_poly.pdbx_seq_one_letter_code
_entity_poly.pdbx_strand_id
1 'polypeptide(L)'
;MRNLGRFRAALALLLLPLLLMFAGCEEIDSQPLDADLVVEQYITENNDMTGMVYSSCTMHWQAGKLQTMRFTQRFITPEKASVAYQGRVSELGEAGQVLLDGYEVSYYVNIEPWEDKSYATMYEAMNKDKKWQVVEDKSGEYLPDDVAGE
;
A
#
# COMPACT_ATOMS: atom_id res chain seq x y z
N MET A 1 9.52 72.55 41.94
CA MET A 1 8.25 71.83 42.15
C MET A 1 8.13 70.82 41.00
N ARG A 2 8.72 69.62 41.09
CA ARG A 2 8.17 68.41 41.72
C ARG A 2 6.71 68.15 41.32
N ASN A 3 6.50 67.25 40.37
CA ASN A 3 5.70 66.07 40.63
C ASN A 3 6.36 64.83 40.03
N LEU A 4 6.74 63.97 40.96
CA LEU A 4 7.35 62.65 40.83
C LEU A 4 6.24 61.66 41.20
N GLY A 5 6.09 60.58 40.43
CA GLY A 5 5.48 59.34 40.92
C GLY A 5 4.14 58.99 40.29
N ARG A 6 4.17 57.90 39.51
CA ARG A 6 3.12 56.90 39.15
C ARG A 6 3.46 56.42 37.73
N PHE A 7 3.97 55.22 37.44
CA PHE A 7 4.07 53.96 38.16
C PHE A 7 5.24 53.17 37.56
N ARG A 8 6.00 52.49 38.42
CA ARG A 8 6.84 51.36 38.06
C ARG A 8 5.91 50.22 37.62
N ALA A 9 5.92 49.86 36.34
CA ALA A 9 5.38 48.60 35.85
C ALA A 9 6.07 48.25 34.53
N ALA A 10 6.98 47.27 34.61
CA ALA A 10 7.49 46.40 33.55
C ALA A 10 8.27 47.08 32.40
N LEU A 11 9.61 47.03 32.26
CA LEU A 11 10.68 46.12 32.68
C LEU A 11 10.39 44.60 32.66
N ALA A 12 9.27 44.19 32.08
CA ALA A 12 8.90 42.78 31.87
C ALA A 12 8.48 42.48 30.42
N LEU A 13 8.80 43.38 29.49
CA LEU A 13 8.60 43.22 28.04
C LEU A 13 9.89 42.90 27.28
N LEU A 14 10.97 42.62 28.01
CA LEU A 14 12.28 42.26 27.46
C LEU A 14 12.58 40.75 27.49
N LEU A 15 11.66 39.89 27.93
CA LEU A 15 11.88 38.44 28.06
C LEU A 15 10.60 37.61 27.80
N LEU A 16 9.98 37.78 26.63
CA LEU A 16 8.97 36.86 26.10
C LEU A 16 8.92 37.06 24.56
N PRO A 17 9.12 36.05 23.74
CA PRO A 17 10.29 35.16 23.62
C PRO A 17 10.69 35.08 22.12
N LEU A 18 11.96 35.03 21.72
CA LEU A 18 12.80 33.82 21.60
C LEU A 18 12.08 32.46 21.29
N LEU A 19 10.82 32.47 20.87
CA LEU A 19 10.01 31.28 20.54
C LEU A 19 9.47 31.28 19.10
N LEU A 20 9.90 32.22 18.25
CA LEU A 20 9.59 32.20 16.82
C LEU A 20 10.49 31.23 16.02
N MET A 21 11.19 30.32 16.69
CA MET A 21 12.06 29.33 16.03
C MET A 21 11.40 27.99 15.70
N PHE A 22 10.14 27.73 16.07
CA PHE A 22 9.49 26.46 15.74
C PHE A 22 7.98 26.63 15.58
N ALA A 23 7.52 26.78 14.33
CA ALA A 23 6.20 26.32 13.85
C ALA A 23 5.99 26.72 12.38
N GLY A 24 7.01 26.61 11.55
CA GLY A 24 6.81 26.33 10.13
C GLY A 24 6.63 24.82 9.99
N CYS A 25 5.56 24.24 10.55
CA CYS A 25 5.04 23.01 9.96
C CYS A 25 4.40 23.46 8.65
N GLU A 26 5.21 23.56 7.60
CA GLU A 26 4.68 23.27 6.28
C GLU A 26 4.17 21.83 6.40
N GLU A 27 2.86 21.67 6.63
CA GLU A 27 2.18 20.49 6.11
C GLU A 27 2.44 20.56 4.62
N ILE A 28 3.48 19.85 4.19
CA ILE A 28 3.64 19.47 2.80
C ILE A 28 2.34 18.74 2.51
N ASP A 29 1.44 19.42 1.81
CA ASP A 29 0.26 18.85 1.15
C ASP A 29 0.81 17.90 0.08
N SER A 30 1.40 16.81 0.56
CA SER A 30 1.88 15.69 -0.21
C SER A 30 0.61 14.98 -0.61
N GLN A 31 0.06 15.38 -1.75
CA GLN A 31 -0.96 14.57 -2.39
C GLN A 31 -0.39 13.15 -2.46
N PRO A 32 -1.08 12.15 -1.88
CA PRO A 32 -0.56 10.80 -1.86
C PRO A 32 -0.27 10.37 -3.29
N LEU A 33 0.98 9.98 -3.54
CA LEU A 33 1.47 9.66 -4.88
C LEU A 33 0.79 8.39 -5.41
N ASP A 34 0.80 8.22 -6.72
CA ASP A 34 0.44 6.94 -7.33
C ASP A 34 1.46 5.89 -6.87
N ALA A 35 0.96 4.73 -6.44
CA ALA A 35 1.79 3.70 -5.83
C ALA A 35 1.41 2.31 -6.36
N ASP A 36 2.41 1.48 -6.63
CA ASP A 36 2.23 0.06 -6.95
C ASP A 36 2.90 -0.84 -5.91
N LEU A 37 2.16 -1.85 -5.44
CA LEU A 37 2.67 -2.96 -4.66
C LEU A 37 2.53 -4.25 -5.47
N VAL A 38 3.63 -4.91 -5.78
CA VAL A 38 3.63 -6.24 -6.38
C VAL A 38 4.14 -7.26 -5.39
N VAL A 39 3.30 -8.25 -5.11
CA VAL A 39 3.66 -9.39 -4.28
C VAL A 39 3.54 -10.68 -5.05
N GLU A 40 4.42 -11.64 -4.76
CA GLU A 40 4.42 -12.94 -5.39
C GLU A 40 4.59 -14.08 -4.39
N GLN A 41 4.14 -15.26 -4.79
CA GLN A 41 4.30 -16.49 -4.05
C GLN A 41 4.63 -17.62 -5.02
N TYR A 42 5.68 -18.37 -4.70
CA TYR A 42 5.96 -19.67 -5.30
C TYR A 42 5.32 -20.77 -4.45
N ILE A 43 4.54 -21.63 -5.09
CA ILE A 43 3.79 -22.69 -4.43
C ILE A 43 4.58 -23.99 -4.61
N THR A 44 5.34 -24.35 -3.57
CA THR A 44 6.24 -25.51 -3.59
C THR A 44 5.66 -26.74 -2.88
N GLU A 45 4.49 -26.63 -2.25
CA GLU A 45 3.87 -27.76 -1.55
C GLU A 45 3.19 -28.71 -2.55
N ASN A 46 3.77 -29.89 -2.72
CA ASN A 46 3.37 -31.00 -3.60
C ASN A 46 1.93 -31.54 -3.40
N ASN A 47 1.12 -30.95 -2.52
CA ASN A 47 -0.25 -31.38 -2.23
C ASN A 47 -1.33 -30.43 -2.80
N ASP A 48 -0.96 -29.35 -3.49
CA ASP A 48 -1.97 -28.48 -4.09
C ASP A 48 -2.63 -29.16 -5.30
N MET A 49 -3.80 -29.75 -5.08
CA MET A 49 -4.62 -30.41 -6.10
C MET A 49 -5.06 -29.43 -7.22
N THR A 50 -4.93 -28.11 -7.00
CA THR A 50 -5.20 -27.10 -8.02
C THR A 50 -4.15 -27.10 -9.13
N GLY A 51 -2.92 -27.54 -8.85
CA GLY A 51 -1.81 -27.47 -9.79
C GLY A 51 -1.24 -26.07 -10.01
N MET A 52 -1.56 -25.10 -9.15
CA MET A 52 -0.98 -23.77 -9.17
C MET A 52 0.48 -23.82 -8.65
N VAL A 53 1.40 -23.19 -9.35
CA VAL A 53 2.85 -23.16 -8.99
C VAL A 53 3.35 -21.77 -8.65
N TYR A 54 2.61 -20.75 -9.08
CA TYR A 54 2.96 -19.36 -8.89
C TYR A 54 1.70 -18.52 -8.84
N SER A 55 1.70 -17.52 -7.97
CA SER A 55 0.66 -16.51 -7.89
C SER A 55 1.32 -15.16 -7.63
N SER A 56 0.91 -14.13 -8.36
CA SER A 56 1.25 -12.74 -8.05
C SER A 56 0.01 -11.88 -7.94
N CYS A 57 0.11 -10.82 -7.14
CA CYS A 57 -0.90 -9.80 -6.98
C CYS A 57 -0.27 -8.43 -7.19
N THR A 58 -0.78 -7.68 -8.16
CA THR A 58 -0.44 -6.27 -8.37
C THR A 58 -1.57 -5.41 -7.81
N MET A 59 -1.22 -4.50 -6.93
CA MET A 59 -2.15 -3.55 -6.30
C MET A 59 -1.72 -2.14 -6.67
N HIS A 60 -2.66 -1.32 -7.14
CA HIS A 60 -2.40 0.04 -7.61
C HIS A 60 -3.23 1.04 -6.81
N TRP A 61 -2.57 2.05 -6.23
CA TRP A 61 -3.18 3.20 -5.60
C TRP A 61 -3.02 4.42 -6.48
N GLN A 62 -4.07 5.24 -6.51
CA GLN A 62 -4.07 6.56 -7.12
C GLN A 62 -4.61 7.55 -6.09
N ALA A 63 -3.89 8.65 -5.85
CA ALA A 63 -4.26 9.63 -4.83
C ALA A 63 -4.59 8.97 -3.47
N GLY A 64 -3.78 8.00 -3.05
CA GLY A 64 -3.90 7.30 -1.76
C GLY A 64 -5.07 6.33 -1.64
N LYS A 65 -5.83 6.11 -2.72
CA LYS A 65 -6.95 5.17 -2.76
C LYS A 65 -6.63 3.98 -3.65
N LEU A 66 -6.90 2.77 -3.16
CA LEU A 66 -6.74 1.56 -3.94
C LEU A 66 -7.70 1.60 -5.13
N GLN A 67 -7.17 1.52 -6.34
CA GLN A 67 -7.95 1.55 -7.58
C GLN A 67 -8.16 0.15 -8.16
N THR A 68 -7.12 -0.67 -8.13
CA THR A 68 -7.18 -2.01 -8.72
C THR A 68 -6.35 -3.01 -7.95
N MET A 69 -6.81 -4.25 -7.96
CA MET A 69 -6.03 -5.42 -7.58
C MET A 69 -6.17 -6.47 -8.68
N ARG A 70 -5.04 -6.93 -9.22
CA ARG A 70 -4.98 -7.94 -10.27
C ARG A 70 -4.16 -9.13 -9.81
N PHE A 71 -4.74 -10.32 -9.90
CA PHE A 71 -4.01 -11.57 -9.72
C PHE A 71 -3.54 -12.12 -11.05
N THR A 72 -2.38 -12.79 -11.01
CA THR A 72 -1.86 -13.61 -12.09
C THR A 72 -1.39 -14.94 -11.51
N GLN A 73 -1.92 -16.04 -12.02
CA GLN A 73 -1.70 -17.39 -11.50
C GLN A 73 -1.15 -18.29 -12.59
N ARG A 74 -0.06 -19.00 -12.31
CA ARG A 74 0.52 -19.98 -13.23
C ARG A 74 0.28 -21.39 -12.74
N PHE A 75 -0.02 -22.28 -13.67
CA PHE A 75 -0.36 -23.67 -13.42
C PHE A 75 0.63 -24.63 -14.09
N ILE A 76 0.73 -25.85 -13.56
CA ILE A 76 1.57 -26.92 -14.11
C ILE A 76 1.17 -27.37 -15.52
N THR A 77 -0.13 -27.30 -15.84
CA THR A 77 -0.66 -27.68 -17.17
C THR A 77 -1.74 -26.70 -17.65
N PRO A 78 -1.97 -26.60 -18.97
CA PRO A 78 -3.02 -25.74 -19.53
C PRO A 78 -4.43 -26.20 -19.12
N GLU A 79 -4.65 -27.50 -18.92
CA GLU A 79 -5.95 -28.01 -18.48
C GLU A 79 -6.29 -27.52 -17.07
N LYS A 80 -5.29 -27.47 -16.17
CA LYS A 80 -5.46 -26.91 -14.82
C LYS A 80 -5.75 -25.40 -14.87
N ALA A 81 -5.02 -24.66 -15.72
CA ALA A 81 -5.30 -23.25 -15.96
C ALA A 81 -6.72 -23.04 -16.51
N SER A 82 -7.17 -23.86 -17.46
CA SER A 82 -8.53 -23.79 -18.02
C SER A 82 -9.62 -24.07 -16.98
N VAL A 83 -9.42 -25.03 -16.07
CA VAL A 83 -10.37 -25.30 -14.98
C VAL A 83 -10.41 -24.12 -14.00
N ALA A 84 -9.26 -23.57 -13.64
CA ALA A 84 -9.18 -22.39 -12.78
C ALA A 84 -9.86 -21.16 -13.41
N TYR A 85 -9.63 -20.93 -14.71
CA TYR A 85 -10.27 -19.88 -15.50
C TYR A 85 -11.80 -19.99 -15.42
N GLN A 86 -12.37 -21.16 -15.67
CA GLN A 86 -13.82 -21.38 -15.60
C GLN A 86 -14.37 -21.11 -14.19
N GLY A 87 -13.64 -21.54 -13.15
CA GLY A 87 -13.97 -21.23 -11.76
C GLY A 87 -14.02 -19.72 -11.51
N ARG A 88 -13.00 -18.98 -11.93
CA ARG A 88 -12.94 -17.51 -11.76
C ARG A 88 -14.01 -16.78 -12.55
N VAL A 89 -14.31 -17.20 -13.78
CA VAL A 89 -15.43 -16.63 -14.56
C VAL A 89 -16.76 -16.85 -13.82
N SER A 90 -16.96 -18.02 -13.23
CA SER A 90 -18.17 -18.31 -12.44
C SER A 90 -18.26 -17.51 -11.15
N GLU A 91 -17.14 -17.25 -10.48
CA GLU A 91 -17.09 -16.53 -9.20
C GLU A 91 -17.22 -15.02 -9.37
N LEU A 92 -16.54 -14.46 -10.38
CA LEU A 92 -16.47 -13.01 -10.59
C LEU A 92 -17.59 -12.50 -11.52
N GLY A 93 -18.26 -13.40 -12.24
CA GLY A 93 -19.32 -13.05 -13.18
C GLY A 93 -18.84 -12.18 -14.34
N GLU A 94 -19.76 -11.50 -15.01
CA GLU A 94 -19.47 -10.68 -16.20
C GLU A 94 -18.57 -9.46 -15.91
N ALA A 95 -18.48 -9.04 -14.64
CA ALA A 95 -17.61 -7.93 -14.22
C ALA A 95 -16.15 -8.37 -14.03
N GLY A 96 -15.91 -9.67 -13.82
CA GLY A 96 -14.57 -10.23 -13.71
C GLY A 96 -13.89 -10.23 -15.07
N GLN A 97 -12.97 -9.30 -15.30
CA GLN A 97 -12.08 -9.37 -16.46
C GLN A 97 -11.06 -10.50 -16.24
N VAL A 98 -11.47 -11.74 -16.51
CA VAL A 98 -10.64 -12.95 -16.42
C VAL A 98 -10.05 -13.27 -17.79
N LEU A 99 -8.74 -13.49 -17.84
CA LEU A 99 -7.99 -13.86 -19.03
C LEU A 99 -7.31 -15.21 -18.81
N LEU A 100 -7.27 -16.03 -19.86
CA LEU A 100 -6.54 -17.29 -19.91
C LEU A 100 -5.53 -17.21 -21.05
N ASP A 101 -4.25 -17.43 -20.75
CA ASP A 101 -3.17 -17.54 -21.73
C ASP A 101 -2.31 -18.78 -21.43
N GLY A 102 -2.61 -19.88 -22.11
CA GLY A 102 -1.91 -21.16 -21.97
C GLY A 102 -1.96 -21.71 -20.54
N TYR A 103 -0.88 -21.46 -19.80
CA TYR A 103 -0.69 -21.93 -18.41
C TYR A 103 -1.04 -20.88 -17.37
N GLU A 104 -1.46 -19.69 -17.79
CA GLU A 104 -1.65 -18.53 -16.93
C GLU A 104 -3.11 -18.07 -16.93
N VAL A 105 -3.61 -17.72 -15.74
CA VAL A 105 -4.90 -17.06 -15.56
C VAL A 105 -4.65 -15.73 -14.87
N SER A 106 -5.10 -14.63 -15.47
CA SER A 106 -5.09 -13.32 -14.81
C SER A 106 -6.50 -12.81 -14.60
N TYR A 107 -6.75 -12.10 -13.50
CA TYR A 107 -8.06 -11.49 -13.26
C TYR A 107 -7.98 -10.31 -12.30
N TYR A 108 -8.89 -9.36 -12.48
CA TYR A 108 -9.16 -8.31 -11.48
C TYR A 108 -10.11 -8.83 -10.41
N VAL A 109 -9.92 -8.41 -9.17
CA VAL A 109 -10.82 -8.74 -8.05
C VAL A 109 -11.66 -7.52 -7.66
N ASN A 110 -12.83 -7.76 -7.09
CA ASN A 110 -13.61 -6.71 -6.44
C ASN A 110 -12.81 -6.17 -5.25
N ILE A 111 -12.48 -4.89 -5.27
CA ILE A 111 -11.66 -4.26 -4.24
C ILE A 111 -12.46 -3.69 -3.06
N GLU A 112 -13.80 -3.71 -3.07
CA GLU A 112 -14.64 -3.20 -1.97
C GLU A 112 -14.16 -3.62 -0.55
N PRO A 113 -13.70 -4.88 -0.31
CA PRO A 113 -13.20 -5.26 1.02
C PRO A 113 -11.87 -4.58 1.44
N TRP A 114 -11.16 -3.97 0.49
CA TRP A 114 -9.81 -3.43 0.65
C TRP A 114 -9.69 -1.96 0.22
N GLU A 115 -10.76 -1.33 -0.27
CA GLU A 115 -10.72 0.01 -0.88
C GLU A 115 -10.13 1.10 0.04
N ASP A 116 -10.38 0.97 1.34
CA ASP A 116 -9.91 1.90 2.38
C ASP A 116 -8.50 1.56 2.91
N LYS A 117 -7.85 0.50 2.40
CA LYS A 117 -6.52 0.11 2.86
C LYS A 117 -5.46 0.97 2.20
N SER A 118 -4.59 1.57 3.00
CA SER A 118 -3.41 2.29 2.51
C SER A 118 -2.35 1.32 1.98
N TYR A 119 -1.46 1.85 1.13
CA TYR A 119 -0.27 1.14 0.67
C TYR A 119 0.51 0.52 1.83
N ALA A 120 0.88 1.33 2.83
CA ALA A 120 1.66 0.88 3.99
C ALA A 120 0.96 -0.26 4.77
N THR A 121 -0.36 -0.19 4.93
CA THR A 121 -1.13 -1.24 5.61
C THR A 121 -1.06 -2.57 4.86
N MET A 122 -1.18 -2.53 3.52
CA MET A 122 -1.10 -3.72 2.69
C MET A 122 0.34 -4.27 2.64
N TYR A 123 1.33 -3.40 2.53
CA TYR A 123 2.74 -3.77 2.56
C TYR A 123 3.11 -4.51 3.85
N GLU A 124 2.76 -3.96 5.02
CA GLU A 124 2.98 -4.60 6.31
C GLU A 124 2.26 -5.95 6.42
N ALA A 125 1.01 -6.03 5.95
CA ALA A 125 0.24 -7.27 5.99
C ALA A 125 0.89 -8.38 5.14
N MET A 126 1.36 -8.05 3.93
CA MET A 126 2.00 -9.00 3.03
C MET A 126 3.34 -9.50 3.60
N ASN A 127 4.15 -8.60 4.16
CA ASN A 127 5.38 -8.98 4.85
C ASN A 127 5.14 -9.88 6.07
N LYS A 128 4.02 -9.69 6.77
CA LYS A 128 3.66 -10.50 7.94
C LYS A 128 3.15 -11.91 7.59
N ASP A 129 2.48 -12.09 6.45
CA ASP A 129 1.92 -13.39 6.04
C ASP A 129 3.02 -14.43 5.73
N LYS A 130 4.25 -13.99 5.42
CA LYS A 130 5.46 -14.81 5.11
C LYS A 130 5.32 -15.78 3.93
N LYS A 131 4.12 -15.91 3.39
CA LYS A 131 3.78 -16.68 2.19
C LYS A 131 4.00 -15.87 0.92
N TRP A 132 3.81 -14.56 1.01
CA TRP A 132 4.03 -13.61 -0.05
C TRP A 132 5.38 -12.92 0.12
N GLN A 133 6.05 -12.68 -1.00
CA GLN A 133 7.26 -11.88 -1.09
C GLN A 133 6.91 -10.58 -1.81
N VAL A 134 7.36 -9.44 -1.29
CA VAL A 134 7.25 -8.16 -1.98
C VAL A 134 8.38 -8.08 -3.01
N VAL A 135 8.03 -7.84 -4.28
CA VAL A 135 8.95 -7.93 -5.44
C VAL A 135 9.14 -6.57 -6.11
N GLU A 136 8.12 -5.73 -6.07
CA GLU A 136 8.18 -4.37 -6.57
C GLU A 136 7.47 -3.43 -5.60
N ASP A 137 8.21 -2.42 -5.16
CA ASP A 137 7.74 -1.27 -4.42
C ASP A 137 7.98 -0.04 -5.30
N LYS A 138 6.91 0.47 -5.92
CA LYS A 138 6.92 1.78 -6.58
C LYS A 138 5.99 2.71 -5.83
N SER A 139 6.14 2.82 -4.51
CA SER A 139 5.29 3.70 -3.71
C SER A 139 5.52 5.19 -3.99
N GLY A 140 6.70 5.57 -4.48
CA GLY A 140 7.12 6.99 -4.50
C GLY A 140 7.18 7.60 -3.08
N GLU A 141 6.83 6.84 -2.04
CA GLU A 141 6.83 7.21 -0.64
C GLU A 141 8.12 6.67 -0.01
N TYR A 142 8.77 7.52 0.79
CA TYR A 142 9.92 7.11 1.58
C TYR A 142 9.47 6.06 2.60
N LEU A 143 9.84 4.79 2.41
CA LEU A 143 9.74 3.79 3.45
C LEU A 143 10.62 4.25 4.63
N PRO A 144 10.10 4.34 5.87
CA PRO A 144 10.95 4.62 7.03
C PRO A 144 12.06 3.55 7.10
N ASP A 145 13.29 4.00 7.40
CA ASP A 145 14.53 3.21 7.35
C ASP A 145 14.56 1.98 8.30
N ASP A 146 13.49 1.74 9.05
CA ASP A 146 13.41 0.79 10.16
C ASP A 146 13.22 -0.68 9.72
N VAL A 147 13.15 -0.97 8.42
CA VAL A 147 13.13 -2.35 7.88
C VAL A 147 14.50 -2.77 7.33
N ALA A 148 15.51 -1.91 7.42
CA ALA A 148 16.90 -2.20 7.07
C ALA A 148 17.78 -2.33 8.33
N GLY A 149 17.57 -3.38 9.12
CA GLY A 149 18.46 -3.80 10.21
C GLY A 149 17.73 -4.75 11.16
N GLU A 150 18.19 -5.95 11.48
CA GLU A 150 19.52 -6.60 11.43
C GLU A 150 19.46 -7.99 10.77
#